data_AF-A0A842TAH2-F1
#
_entry.id   AF-A0A842TAH2-F1
#
_cell.length_a   1.000
_cell.length_b   1.000
_cell.length_c   1.000
_cell.angle_alpha   90.00
_cell.angle_beta   90.00
_cell.angle_gamma   90.00
#
_symmetry.space_group_name_H-M   'P 1'
#
loop_
_entity.id
_entity.type
_entity.pdbx_description
1 polymer ?
#
loop_
_entity_poly.entity_id
_entity_poly.type
_entity_poly.pdbx_seq_one_letter_code
_entity_poly.pdbx_strand_id
1 'polypeptide(L)'
;NIDKKIIEKLPNNLFFEKNCLKLMIDSNLDYKKIIYSVFRENLITLFIHAYQSYLFNKILSEKMKSNRGKIKEGDIVIILDYSGLPSNKTIYVRNNNIKLIERLIKNKKAVLGIPIIGEKLINNAEVINQYEIPTIMKGEEINLNSLKFQFNDQIKIKGEFRAAFIYPELFKYKILNVKSNNQKKAVKFSFSLQKGSYATIFLREFLKTNPLNY
;
A
#
# COMPACT_ATOMS: atom_id res chain seq x y z
N ASN A 1 23.37 -26.37 -10.74
CA ASN A 1 24.54 -25.73 -10.11
C ASN A 1 24.76 -24.36 -10.70
N ILE A 2 24.63 -23.32 -9.88
CA ILE A 2 24.95 -21.93 -10.28
C ILE A 2 26.48 -21.82 -10.38
N ASP A 3 26.99 -21.34 -11.51
CA ASP A 3 28.44 -21.19 -11.75
C ASP A 3 29.00 -20.03 -10.89
N LYS A 4 30.08 -20.29 -10.15
CA LYS A 4 30.79 -19.29 -9.33
C LYS A 4 31.25 -18.08 -10.15
N LYS A 5 31.52 -18.26 -11.45
CA LYS A 5 31.89 -17.18 -12.38
C LYS A 5 30.81 -16.10 -12.53
N ILE A 6 29.55 -16.39 -12.20
CA ILE A 6 28.45 -15.41 -12.25
C ILE A 6 28.66 -14.31 -11.20
N ILE A 7 29.18 -14.66 -10.01
CA ILE A 7 29.39 -13.68 -8.93
C ILE A 7 30.46 -12.65 -9.32
N GLU A 8 31.49 -13.08 -10.05
CA GLU A 8 32.57 -12.22 -10.55
C GLU A 8 32.08 -11.23 -11.63
N LYS A 9 31.07 -11.63 -12.42
CA LYS A 9 30.47 -10.79 -13.45
C LYS A 9 29.50 -9.73 -12.90
N LEU A 10 29.01 -9.89 -11.67
CA LEU A 10 28.07 -8.94 -11.07
C LEU A 10 28.78 -7.64 -10.65
N PRO A 11 28.16 -6.47 -10.84
CA PRO A 11 28.65 -5.20 -10.32
C PRO A 11 28.89 -5.21 -8.79
N ASN A 12 29.89 -4.47 -8.33
CA ASN A 12 30.29 -4.46 -6.90
C ASN A 12 29.26 -3.80 -5.96
N ASN A 13 28.38 -2.96 -6.49
CA ASN A 13 27.30 -2.33 -5.72
C ASN A 13 26.14 -3.30 -5.39
N LEU A 14 26.09 -4.49 -5.99
CA LEU A 14 25.07 -5.52 -5.73
C LEU A 14 25.47 -6.41 -4.54
N PHE A 15 25.67 -5.78 -3.39
CA PHE A 15 26.19 -6.45 -2.19
C PHE A 15 25.27 -7.59 -1.71
N PHE A 16 23.97 -7.34 -1.62
CA PHE A 16 23.02 -8.32 -1.12
C PHE A 16 22.87 -9.51 -2.07
N GLU A 17 22.74 -9.24 -3.36
CA GLU A 17 22.57 -10.23 -4.42
C GLU A 17 23.78 -11.15 -4.49
N LYS A 18 25.00 -10.58 -4.45
CA LYS A 18 26.24 -11.35 -4.41
C LYS A 18 26.29 -12.28 -3.19
N ASN A 19 25.91 -11.80 -2.02
CA ASN A 19 25.95 -12.61 -0.79
C ASN A 19 24.90 -13.72 -0.80
N CYS A 20 23.68 -13.46 -1.31
CA CYS A 20 22.68 -14.49 -1.53
C CYS A 20 23.22 -15.59 -2.44
N LEU A 21 23.80 -15.22 -3.59
CA LEU A 21 24.35 -16.18 -4.55
C LEU A 21 25.51 -17.00 -3.99
N LYS A 22 26.41 -16.38 -3.21
CA LYS A 22 27.49 -17.10 -2.52
C LYS A 22 26.92 -18.18 -1.61
N LEU A 23 25.97 -17.83 -0.75
CA LEU A 23 25.34 -18.80 0.15
C LEU A 23 24.57 -19.89 -0.61
N MET A 24 23.89 -19.55 -1.71
CA MET A 24 23.20 -20.54 -2.55
C MET A 24 24.15 -21.54 -3.22
N ILE A 25 25.39 -21.15 -3.52
CA ILE A 25 26.38 -22.03 -4.15
C ILE A 25 27.12 -22.85 -3.09
N ASP A 26 27.52 -22.21 -1.99
CA ASP A 26 28.43 -22.81 -1.01
C ASP A 26 27.70 -23.62 0.08
N SER A 27 26.36 -23.62 0.08
CA SER A 27 25.58 -24.32 1.10
C SER A 27 24.29 -24.94 0.55
N ASN A 28 23.87 -26.07 1.14
CA ASN A 28 22.53 -26.64 0.93
C ASN A 28 21.46 -25.94 1.79
N LEU A 29 21.64 -24.63 2.07
CA LEU A 29 20.67 -23.87 2.85
C LEU A 29 19.41 -23.63 2.03
N ASP A 30 18.26 -23.69 2.69
CA ASP A 30 17.02 -23.22 2.11
C ASP A 30 17.04 -21.69 1.89
N TYR A 31 16.18 -21.20 1.00
CA TYR A 31 16.09 -19.78 0.68
C TYR A 31 15.78 -18.90 1.90
N LYS A 32 15.04 -19.41 2.89
CA LYS A 32 14.66 -18.65 4.08
C LYS A 32 15.89 -18.34 4.94
N LYS A 33 16.76 -19.34 5.13
CA LYS A 33 18.02 -19.18 5.86
C LYS A 33 18.97 -18.22 5.13
N ILE A 34 19.06 -18.32 3.80
CA ILE A 34 19.88 -17.39 3.00
C ILE A 34 19.40 -15.95 3.19
N ILE A 35 18.09 -15.70 3.06
CA ILE A 35 17.50 -14.37 3.27
C ILE A 35 17.81 -13.85 4.68
N TYR A 36 17.70 -14.70 5.72
CA TYR A 36 18.01 -14.32 7.10
C TYR A 36 19.49 -13.96 7.31
N SER A 37 20.40 -14.69 6.65
CA SER A 37 21.84 -14.41 6.75
C SER A 37 22.25 -13.13 6.04
N VAL A 38 21.52 -12.72 5.00
CA VAL A 38 21.91 -11.58 4.14
C VAL A 38 21.17 -10.30 4.50
N PHE A 39 19.88 -10.39 4.80
CA PHE A 39 19.03 -9.22 4.99
C PHE A 39 18.71 -8.96 6.45
N ARG A 40 18.79 -7.68 6.84
CA ARG A 40 18.28 -7.21 8.13
C ARG A 40 16.75 -7.22 8.12
N GLU A 41 16.16 -7.28 9.31
CA GLU A 41 14.72 -7.36 9.50
C GLU A 41 13.95 -6.21 8.83
N ASN A 42 14.49 -4.98 8.86
CA ASN A 42 13.88 -3.82 8.20
C ASN A 42 13.75 -3.99 6.68
N LEU A 43 14.73 -4.65 6.05
CA LEU A 43 14.73 -4.87 4.60
C LEU A 43 13.77 -6.00 4.22
N ILE A 44 13.71 -7.07 5.02
CA ILE A 44 12.69 -8.12 4.85
C ILE A 44 11.28 -7.54 5.00
N THR A 45 11.09 -6.72 6.04
CA THR A 45 9.83 -6.02 6.31
C THR A 45 9.45 -5.08 5.17
N LEU A 46 10.42 -4.41 4.54
CA LEU A 46 10.19 -3.58 3.35
C LEU A 46 9.58 -4.39 2.20
N PHE A 47 10.11 -5.58 1.90
CA PHE A 47 9.55 -6.44 0.84
C PHE A 47 8.11 -6.87 1.14
N ILE A 48 7.83 -7.26 2.39
CA ILE A 48 6.48 -7.63 2.83
C ILE A 48 5.52 -6.44 2.68
N HIS A 49 5.91 -5.26 3.17
CA HIS A 49 5.08 -4.05 3.08
C HIS A 49 4.90 -3.56 1.64
N ALA A 50 5.89 -3.74 0.77
CA ALA A 50 5.77 -3.43 -0.65
C ALA A 50 4.71 -4.33 -1.32
N TYR A 51 4.74 -5.64 -1.05
CA TYR A 51 3.75 -6.57 -1.59
C TYR A 51 2.34 -6.29 -1.03
N GLN A 52 2.23 -6.04 0.27
CA GLN A 52 0.99 -5.60 0.92
C GLN A 52 0.44 -4.30 0.30
N SER A 53 1.30 -3.34 -0.03
CA SER A 53 0.91 -2.09 -0.68
C SER A 53 0.41 -2.31 -2.11
N TYR A 54 1.03 -3.24 -2.84
CA TYR A 54 0.57 -3.66 -4.16
C TYR A 54 -0.83 -4.27 -4.11
N LEU A 55 -1.08 -5.19 -3.18
CA LEU A 55 -2.40 -5.81 -2.99
C LEU A 55 -3.45 -4.77 -2.57
N PHE A 56 -3.11 -3.89 -1.62
CA PHE A 56 -3.95 -2.75 -1.24
C PHE A 56 -4.34 -1.89 -2.45
N ASN A 57 -3.39 -1.56 -3.33
CA ASN A 57 -3.65 -0.75 -4.52
C ASN A 57 -4.58 -1.46 -5.51
N LYS A 58 -4.45 -2.78 -5.67
CA LYS A 58 -5.39 -3.59 -6.46
C LYS A 58 -6.81 -3.51 -5.89
N ILE A 59 -6.97 -3.78 -4.58
CA ILE A 59 -8.29 -3.75 -3.91
C ILE A 59 -8.91 -2.35 -4.00
N LEU A 60 -8.13 -1.31 -3.72
CA LEU A 60 -8.56 0.07 -3.84
C LEU A 60 -9.03 0.40 -5.27
N SER A 61 -8.30 -0.04 -6.28
CA SER A 61 -8.66 0.19 -7.69
C SER A 61 -9.99 -0.46 -8.05
N GLU A 62 -10.24 -1.70 -7.62
CA GLU A 62 -11.52 -2.38 -7.85
C GLU A 62 -12.69 -1.69 -7.12
N LYS A 63 -12.45 -1.23 -5.88
CA LYS A 63 -13.44 -0.41 -5.17
C LYS A 63 -13.77 0.89 -5.92
N MET A 64 -12.76 1.56 -6.49
CA MET A 64 -12.99 2.79 -7.26
C MET A 64 -13.73 2.55 -8.57
N LYS A 65 -13.51 1.41 -9.24
CA LYS A 65 -14.24 1.04 -10.47
C LYS A 65 -15.74 0.80 -10.22
N SER A 66 -16.07 0.05 -9.16
CA SER A 66 -17.45 -0.39 -8.92
C SER A 66 -18.41 0.74 -8.52
N ASN A 67 -18.00 1.69 -7.68
CA ASN A 67 -18.89 2.74 -7.20
C ASN A 67 -18.22 4.09 -6.88
N ARG A 68 -17.02 4.33 -7.41
CA ARG A 68 -16.20 5.53 -7.12
C ARG A 68 -15.96 5.75 -5.63
N GLY A 69 -15.88 4.67 -4.85
CA GLY A 69 -15.59 4.70 -3.42
C GLY A 69 -16.73 5.18 -2.53
N LYS A 70 -17.98 5.16 -3.01
CA LYS A 70 -19.14 5.29 -2.13
C LYS A 70 -19.15 4.14 -1.11
N ILE A 71 -19.61 4.43 0.11
CA ILE A 71 -19.76 3.39 1.13
C ILE A 71 -20.95 2.49 0.80
N LYS A 72 -20.84 1.22 1.17
CA LYS A 72 -21.91 0.22 1.13
C LYS A 72 -21.80 -0.71 2.34
N GLU A 73 -22.86 -1.47 2.60
CA GLU A 73 -22.79 -2.57 3.56
C GLU A 73 -21.63 -3.51 3.24
N GLY A 74 -20.88 -3.90 4.26
CA GLY A 74 -19.64 -4.67 4.08
C GLY A 74 -18.36 -3.85 4.13
N ASP A 75 -18.43 -2.55 3.88
CA ASP A 75 -17.24 -1.71 3.95
C ASP A 75 -16.75 -1.53 5.39
N ILE A 76 -15.47 -1.19 5.54
CA ILE A 76 -14.89 -0.71 6.78
C ILE A 76 -14.67 0.79 6.64
N VAL A 77 -15.00 1.55 7.69
CA VAL A 77 -14.60 2.95 7.80
C VAL A 77 -13.66 3.13 8.98
N ILE A 78 -12.68 4.02 8.81
CA ILE A 78 -11.71 4.39 9.84
C ILE A 78 -12.16 5.73 10.42
N ILE A 79 -12.23 5.83 11.75
CA ILE A 79 -12.52 7.08 12.44
C ILE A 79 -11.30 7.99 12.38
N LEU A 80 -11.54 9.26 12.06
CA LEU A 80 -10.49 10.29 12.06
C LEU A 80 -10.40 10.94 13.44
N ASP A 81 -9.18 11.25 13.88
CA ASP A 81 -8.95 12.02 15.10
C ASP A 81 -9.24 13.52 14.91
N TYR A 82 -9.00 14.33 15.94
CA TYR A 82 -9.23 15.78 15.90
C TYR A 82 -8.37 16.52 14.88
N SER A 83 -7.27 15.93 14.43
CA SER A 83 -6.38 16.45 13.38
C SER A 83 -6.73 15.91 11.98
N GLY A 84 -7.80 15.11 11.86
CA GLY A 84 -8.23 14.51 10.60
C GLY A 84 -7.37 13.30 10.18
N LEU A 85 -6.53 12.76 11.07
CA LEU A 85 -5.69 11.60 10.79
C LEU A 85 -6.45 10.29 11.08
N PRO A 86 -6.23 9.23 10.28
CA PRO A 86 -6.81 7.91 10.55
C PRO A 86 -6.37 7.37 11.92
N SER A 87 -7.34 7.08 12.78
CA SER A 87 -7.09 6.42 14.08
C SER A 87 -7.12 4.89 13.95
N ASN A 88 -6.81 4.19 15.03
CA ASN A 88 -6.91 2.72 15.09
C ASN A 88 -8.36 2.22 15.22
N LYS A 89 -9.36 3.10 15.29
CA LYS A 89 -10.77 2.74 15.45
C LYS A 89 -11.44 2.56 14.09
N THR A 90 -11.99 1.37 13.87
CA THR A 90 -12.73 1.01 12.66
C THR A 90 -14.18 0.70 12.98
N ILE A 91 -15.08 0.96 12.02
CA ILE A 91 -16.49 0.61 12.09
C ILE A 91 -16.86 -0.18 10.84
N TYR A 92 -17.54 -1.31 11.02
CA TYR A 92 -18.12 -2.08 9.93
C TYR A 92 -19.47 -1.49 9.50
N VAL A 93 -19.63 -1.25 8.21
CA VAL A 93 -20.83 -0.65 7.63
C VAL A 93 -21.92 -1.71 7.52
N ARG A 94 -23.08 -1.42 8.12
CA ARG A 94 -24.31 -2.21 8.09
C ARG A 94 -25.47 -1.34 7.64
N ASN A 95 -26.54 -1.95 7.15
CA ASN A 95 -27.73 -1.20 6.72
C ASN A 95 -28.32 -0.28 7.81
N ASN A 96 -28.23 -0.68 9.08
CA ASN A 96 -28.74 0.10 10.20
C ASN A 96 -27.86 1.30 10.61
N ASN A 97 -26.58 1.34 10.23
CA ASN A 97 -25.65 2.41 10.62
C ASN A 97 -25.15 3.26 9.42
N ILE A 98 -25.45 2.86 8.18
CA ILE A 98 -24.90 3.50 6.97
C ILE A 98 -25.16 5.00 6.93
N LYS A 99 -26.39 5.46 7.25
CA LYS A 99 -26.75 6.90 7.27
C LYS A 99 -25.91 7.71 8.26
N LEU A 100 -25.60 7.13 9.43
CA LEU A 100 -24.73 7.76 10.42
C LEU A 100 -23.30 7.87 9.88
N ILE A 101 -22.80 6.80 9.23
CA ILE A 101 -21.45 6.76 8.67
C ILE A 101 -21.31 7.76 7.51
N GLU A 102 -22.30 7.86 6.62
CA GLU A 102 -22.31 8.86 5.55
C GLU A 102 -22.19 10.28 6.13
N ARG A 103 -22.92 10.57 7.20
CA ARG A 103 -22.82 11.84 7.93
C ARG A 103 -21.44 12.06 8.55
N LEU A 104 -20.81 11.02 9.11
CA LEU A 104 -19.45 11.12 9.64
C LEU A 104 -18.43 11.42 8.54
N ILE A 105 -18.51 10.74 7.40
CA ILE A 105 -17.62 10.98 6.25
C ILE A 105 -17.83 12.39 5.70
N LYS A 106 -19.08 12.83 5.52
CA LYS A 106 -19.42 14.18 5.06
C LYS A 106 -18.81 15.26 5.97
N ASN A 107 -18.78 15.00 7.28
CA ASN A 107 -18.20 15.90 8.27
C ASN A 107 -16.70 15.67 8.51
N LYS A 108 -16.02 14.89 7.67
CA LYS A 108 -14.59 14.54 7.80
C LYS A 108 -14.22 13.96 9.17
N LYS A 109 -15.12 13.15 9.75
CA LYS A 109 -14.89 12.40 11.01
C LYS A 109 -14.63 10.91 10.78
N ALA A 110 -14.82 10.44 9.55
CA ALA A 110 -14.52 9.08 9.14
C ALA A 110 -14.06 9.06 7.67
N VAL A 111 -13.38 7.99 7.27
CA VAL A 111 -12.95 7.75 5.89
C VAL A 111 -13.11 6.28 5.54
N LEU A 112 -13.40 5.96 4.28
CA LEU A 112 -13.39 4.57 3.79
C LEU A 112 -12.02 3.92 4.08
N GLY A 113 -12.04 2.75 4.71
CA GLY A 113 -10.86 1.94 4.98
C GLY A 113 -10.79 0.76 4.01
N ILE A 114 -9.64 0.59 3.38
CA ILE A 114 -9.33 -0.59 2.56
C ILE A 114 -8.38 -1.49 3.35
N PRO A 115 -8.62 -2.82 3.37
CA PRO A 115 -7.75 -3.73 4.07
C PRO A 115 -6.37 -3.82 3.43
N ILE A 116 -5.36 -3.90 4.29
CA ILE A 116 -4.03 -4.39 3.98
C ILE A 116 -4.03 -5.88 4.34
N ILE A 117 -3.76 -6.73 3.36
CA ILE A 117 -3.79 -8.18 3.52
C ILE A 117 -2.79 -8.63 4.61
N GLY A 118 -3.28 -9.41 5.57
CA GLY A 118 -2.52 -9.97 6.69
C GLY A 118 -3.41 -10.62 7.74
N GLU A 119 -2.83 -11.06 8.84
CA GLU A 119 -3.48 -11.81 9.92
C GLU A 119 -4.74 -11.13 10.48
N LYS A 120 -4.75 -9.81 10.67
CA LYS A 120 -5.94 -9.06 11.13
C LYS A 120 -7.15 -9.27 10.22
N LEU A 121 -6.93 -9.49 8.92
CA LEU A 121 -8.00 -9.74 7.98
C LEU A 121 -8.68 -11.10 8.22
N ILE A 122 -7.94 -12.11 8.71
CA ILE A 122 -8.49 -13.44 9.08
C ILE A 122 -9.61 -13.28 10.12
N ASN A 123 -9.41 -12.38 11.08
CA ASN A 123 -10.38 -12.09 12.14
C ASN A 123 -11.57 -11.23 11.65
N ASN A 124 -11.57 -10.83 10.37
CA ASN A 124 -12.62 -10.04 9.72
C ASN A 124 -13.14 -10.79 8.48
N ALA A 125 -13.64 -12.02 8.67
CA ALA A 125 -14.11 -12.88 7.59
C ALA A 125 -15.16 -12.21 6.68
N GLU A 126 -16.01 -11.36 7.27
CA GLU A 126 -17.00 -10.60 6.50
C GLU A 126 -16.32 -9.67 5.47
N VAL A 127 -15.18 -9.07 5.81
CA VAL A 127 -14.41 -8.19 4.90
C VAL A 127 -13.71 -8.98 3.80
N ILE A 128 -13.26 -10.21 4.08
CA ILE A 128 -12.60 -11.08 3.08
C ILE A 128 -13.53 -11.33 1.89
N ASN A 129 -14.83 -11.49 2.15
CA ASN A 129 -15.83 -11.73 1.12
C ASN A 129 -16.30 -10.44 0.42
N GLN A 130 -15.76 -9.29 0.80
CA GLN A 130 -16.04 -8.02 0.15
C GLN A 130 -15.00 -7.70 -0.90
N TYR A 131 -15.37 -6.77 -1.78
CA TYR A 131 -14.54 -6.36 -2.91
C TYR A 131 -14.17 -7.57 -3.79
N GLU A 132 -13.15 -7.41 -4.64
CA GLU A 132 -12.56 -8.54 -5.36
C GLU A 132 -11.43 -9.22 -4.57
N ILE A 133 -11.44 -9.13 -3.23
CA ILE A 133 -10.39 -9.72 -2.39
C ILE A 133 -10.22 -11.22 -2.66
N PRO A 134 -11.28 -12.06 -2.74
CA PRO A 134 -11.11 -13.48 -3.01
C PRO A 134 -10.47 -13.74 -4.39
N THR A 135 -10.86 -12.96 -5.41
CA THR A 135 -10.31 -13.05 -6.76
C THR A 135 -8.84 -12.64 -6.78
N ILE A 136 -8.50 -11.53 -6.13
CA ILE A 136 -7.12 -11.03 -6.02
C ILE A 136 -6.25 -12.04 -5.26
N MET A 137 -6.72 -12.54 -4.11
CA MET A 137 -6.00 -13.55 -3.34
C MET A 137 -5.79 -14.83 -4.15
N LYS A 138 -6.81 -15.32 -4.84
CA LYS A 138 -6.71 -16.50 -5.72
C LYS A 138 -5.70 -16.28 -6.85
N GLY A 139 -5.75 -15.14 -7.53
CA GLY A 139 -4.84 -14.81 -8.64
C GLY A 139 -3.39 -14.59 -8.21
N GLU A 140 -3.16 -14.31 -6.93
CA GLU A 140 -1.86 -14.13 -6.31
C GLU A 140 -1.42 -15.38 -5.50
N GLU A 141 -2.18 -16.47 -5.59
CA GLU A 141 -1.95 -17.73 -4.87
C GLU A 141 -1.89 -17.58 -3.34
N ILE A 142 -2.53 -16.55 -2.81
CA ILE A 142 -2.63 -16.25 -1.37
C ILE A 142 -3.83 -17.02 -0.80
N ASN A 143 -3.59 -17.76 0.28
CA ASN A 143 -4.62 -18.43 1.07
C ASN A 143 -4.57 -17.99 2.54
N LEU A 144 -5.58 -18.35 3.34
CA LEU A 144 -5.65 -17.95 4.75
C LEU A 144 -4.44 -18.41 5.59
N ASN A 145 -3.83 -19.54 5.23
CA ASN A 145 -2.64 -20.04 5.93
C ASN A 145 -1.40 -19.20 5.59
N SER A 146 -1.27 -18.70 4.36
CA SER A 146 -0.20 -17.76 4.01
C SER A 146 -0.27 -16.44 4.77
N LEU A 147 -1.46 -16.03 5.24
CA LEU A 147 -1.60 -14.83 6.08
C LEU A 147 -1.09 -15.03 7.51
N LYS A 148 -1.01 -16.29 7.97
CA LYS A 148 -0.38 -16.67 9.23
C LYS A 148 1.13 -16.82 9.11
N PHE A 149 1.69 -16.60 7.91
CA PHE A 149 3.13 -16.67 7.72
C PHE A 149 3.82 -15.65 8.63
N GLN A 150 4.81 -16.13 9.36
CA GLN A 150 5.75 -15.32 10.10
C GLN A 150 7.15 -15.69 9.63
N PHE A 151 7.95 -14.67 9.32
CA PHE A 151 9.32 -14.90 8.90
C PHE A 151 10.15 -15.32 10.13
N ASN A 152 9.95 -14.62 11.25
CA ASN A 152 10.40 -14.94 12.60
C ASN A 152 9.40 -14.35 13.63
N ASP A 153 9.69 -14.39 14.93
CA ASP A 153 8.80 -13.85 15.97
C ASP A 153 8.56 -12.34 15.87
N GLN A 154 9.46 -11.62 15.22
CA GLN A 154 9.41 -10.15 15.07
C GLN A 154 8.69 -9.71 13.78
N ILE A 155 8.82 -10.50 12.70
CA ILE A 155 8.33 -10.17 11.37
C ILE A 155 7.08 -11.01 11.07
N LYS A 156 5.93 -10.40 11.36
CA LYS A 156 4.60 -10.97 11.12
C LYS A 156 3.85 -10.18 10.05
N ILE A 157 3.08 -10.87 9.22
CA ILE A 157 2.18 -10.23 8.25
C ILE A 157 0.91 -9.78 8.99
N LYS A 158 1.02 -8.75 9.83
CA LYS A 158 -0.12 -8.31 10.68
C LYS A 158 -1.33 -7.89 9.85
N GLY A 159 -1.12 -7.09 8.80
CA GLY A 159 -2.22 -6.44 8.06
C GLY A 159 -2.97 -5.42 8.92
N GLU A 160 -3.64 -4.46 8.30
CA GLU A 160 -4.38 -3.36 8.95
C GLU A 160 -5.47 -2.83 8.02
N PHE A 161 -6.12 -1.72 8.38
CA PHE A 161 -6.95 -0.94 7.48
C PHE A 161 -6.28 0.39 7.19
N ARG A 162 -6.25 0.78 5.92
CA ARG A 162 -5.66 2.06 5.47
C ARG A 162 -6.72 2.91 4.81
N ALA A 163 -6.67 4.21 5.06
CA ALA A 163 -7.59 5.17 4.45
C ALA A 163 -7.49 5.10 2.92
N ALA A 164 -8.65 5.01 2.26
CA ALA A 164 -8.77 4.98 0.80
C ALA A 164 -8.44 6.33 0.16
N PHE A 165 -8.65 7.41 0.91
CA PHE A 165 -8.56 8.77 0.42
C PHE A 165 -7.64 9.60 1.30
N ILE A 166 -6.91 10.49 0.66
CA ILE A 166 -6.14 11.56 1.29
C ILE A 166 -6.83 12.87 0.92
N TYR A 167 -7.04 13.74 1.90
CA TYR A 167 -7.64 15.06 1.68
C TYR A 167 -6.56 16.12 1.87
N PRO A 168 -6.00 16.68 0.77
CA PRO A 168 -5.04 17.77 0.86
C PRO A 168 -5.68 19.00 1.52
N GLU A 169 -4.93 19.63 2.41
CA GLU A 169 -5.33 20.87 3.07
C GLU A 169 -4.68 22.07 2.39
N LEU A 170 -5.30 23.23 2.55
CA LEU A 170 -4.78 24.51 2.05
C LEU A 170 -4.44 24.49 0.55
N PHE A 171 -5.15 23.67 -0.24
CA PHE A 171 -4.89 23.53 -1.66
C PHE A 171 -5.15 24.84 -2.41
N LYS A 172 -4.11 25.32 -3.09
CA LYS A 172 -4.12 26.50 -3.96
C LYS A 172 -3.37 26.15 -5.25
N TYR A 173 -3.79 26.74 -6.36
CA TYR A 173 -3.05 26.67 -7.60
C TYR A 173 -2.97 28.04 -8.28
N LYS A 174 -1.88 28.28 -9.02
CA LYS A 174 -1.71 29.48 -9.84
C LYS A 174 -1.14 29.10 -11.20
N ILE A 175 -1.78 29.56 -12.27
CA ILE A 175 -1.24 29.46 -13.62
C ILE A 175 -0.21 30.58 -13.80
N LEU A 176 0.99 30.21 -14.25
CA LEU A 176 2.11 31.10 -14.49
C LEU A 176 2.42 31.09 -15.97
N ASN A 177 2.72 32.27 -16.52
CA ASN A 177 3.33 32.37 -17.85
C ASN A 177 4.84 32.17 -17.67
N VAL A 178 5.41 31.21 -18.37
CA VAL A 178 6.84 30.91 -18.34
C VAL A 178 7.41 31.07 -19.75
N LYS A 179 8.63 31.62 -19.82
CA LYS A 179 9.43 31.65 -21.05
C LYS A 179 10.44 30.52 -20.97
N SER A 180 10.03 29.30 -21.35
CA SER A 180 10.92 28.15 -21.54
C SER A 180 10.83 27.68 -22.98
N ASN A 181 11.93 27.12 -23.51
CA ASN A 181 12.14 26.85 -24.94
C ASN A 181 10.96 26.17 -25.65
N ASN A 182 10.13 25.39 -24.95
CA ASN A 182 8.91 24.77 -25.49
C ASN A 182 7.65 24.85 -24.58
N GLN A 183 7.68 25.60 -23.47
CA GLN A 183 6.53 25.71 -22.54
C GLN A 183 6.19 27.17 -22.27
N LYS A 184 4.93 27.52 -22.53
CA LYS A 184 4.39 28.88 -22.33
C LYS A 184 3.63 29.05 -21.01
N LYS A 185 3.24 27.93 -20.39
CA LYS A 185 2.44 27.92 -19.15
C LYS A 185 2.99 26.89 -18.17
N ALA A 186 2.98 27.25 -16.90
CA ALA A 186 3.27 26.37 -15.77
C ALA A 186 2.14 26.49 -14.74
N VAL A 187 1.98 25.47 -13.90
CA VAL A 187 1.03 25.49 -12.79
C VAL A 187 1.81 25.33 -11.49
N LYS A 188 1.68 26.31 -10.59
CA LYS A 188 2.21 26.23 -9.23
C LYS A 188 1.12 25.71 -8.32
N PHE A 189 1.30 24.51 -7.77
CA PHE A 189 0.45 23.97 -6.71
C PHE A 189 1.03 24.29 -5.32
N SER A 190 0.15 24.49 -4.34
CA SER A 190 0.52 24.63 -2.93
C SER A 190 -0.53 23.91 -2.09
N PHE A 191 -0.12 22.96 -1.26
CA PHE A 191 -1.01 22.15 -0.44
C PHE A 191 -0.22 21.50 0.70
N SER A 192 -0.92 21.09 1.74
CA SER A 192 -0.40 20.29 2.84
C SER A 192 -0.97 18.88 2.77
N LEU A 193 -0.13 17.87 3.00
CA LEU A 193 -0.54 16.47 3.11
C LEU A 193 -0.22 15.94 4.49
N GLN A 194 -1.03 14.98 4.92
CA GLN A 194 -0.79 14.22 6.14
C GLN A 194 0.51 13.40 6.02
N LYS A 195 1.18 13.17 7.16
CA LYS A 195 2.41 12.37 7.22
C LYS A 195 2.20 10.99 6.58
N GLY A 196 3.17 10.53 5.80
CA GLY A 196 3.09 9.23 5.09
C GLY A 196 2.32 9.28 3.77
N SER A 197 1.85 10.46 3.35
CA SER A 197 1.33 10.71 2.01
C SER A 197 2.42 11.21 1.07
N TYR A 198 2.28 10.90 -0.21
CA TYR A 198 3.24 11.32 -1.24
C TYR A 198 2.62 12.36 -2.17
N ALA A 199 3.31 13.48 -2.39
CA ALA A 199 2.87 14.54 -3.29
C ALA A 199 2.64 14.04 -4.73
N THR A 200 3.41 13.04 -5.15
CA THR A 200 3.26 12.38 -6.46
C THR A 200 1.89 11.75 -6.66
N ILE A 201 1.28 11.19 -5.61
CA ILE A 201 -0.08 10.61 -5.68
C ILE A 201 -1.12 11.72 -5.91
N PHE A 202 -0.93 12.88 -5.28
CA PHE A 202 -1.81 14.03 -5.53
C PHE A 202 -1.62 14.59 -6.94
N LEU A 203 -0.37 14.82 -7.37
CA LEU A 203 -0.06 15.37 -8.69
C LEU A 203 -0.53 14.45 -9.83
N ARG A 204 -0.44 13.13 -9.64
CA ARG A 204 -0.99 12.13 -10.56
C ARG A 204 -2.45 12.39 -10.93
N GLU A 205 -3.26 12.89 -9.99
CA GLU A 205 -4.67 13.18 -10.22
C GLU A 205 -4.91 14.38 -11.15
N PHE A 206 -3.90 15.21 -11.38
CA PHE A 206 -3.95 16.33 -12.34
C PHE A 206 -3.19 16.01 -13.62
N LEU A 207 -1.99 15.41 -13.51
CA LEU A 207 -1.10 15.22 -14.64
C LEU A 207 -1.49 14.02 -15.52
N LYS A 208 -2.08 12.98 -14.93
CA LYS A 208 -2.54 11.76 -15.65
C LYS A 208 -1.49 11.18 -16.62
N THR A 209 -0.21 11.26 -16.27
CA THR A 209 0.94 10.82 -17.08
C THR A 209 1.73 9.71 -16.38
N ASN A 210 2.79 9.23 -17.03
CA ASN A 210 3.73 8.30 -16.43
C ASN A 210 4.39 8.94 -15.18
N PRO A 211 4.48 8.25 -14.03
CA PRO A 211 5.15 8.76 -12.84
C PRO A 211 6.58 9.27 -13.00
N LEU A 212 7.31 8.78 -14.02
CA LEU A 212 8.65 9.28 -14.36
C LEU A 212 8.64 10.69 -14.97
N ASN A 213 7.46 11.19 -15.36
CA ASN A 213 7.24 12.49 -15.96
C ASN A 213 6.50 13.47 -15.02
N TYR A 214 6.42 13.16 -13.72
CA TYR A 214 5.83 14.06 -12.71
C TYR A 214 6.75 15.23 -12.37
#